data_AF-A0A7S2CXH3-F1
#
_entry.id   AF-A0A7S2CXH3-F1
#
_cell.length_a   1.000
_cell.length_b   1.000
_cell.length_c   1.000
_cell.angle_alpha   90.00
_cell.angle_beta   90.00
_cell.angle_gamma   90.00
#
_symmetry.space_group_name_H-M   'P 1'
#
loop_
_entity.id
_entity.type
_entity.pdbx_description
1 polymer ?
#
loop_
_entity_poly.entity_id
_entity_poly.type
_entity_poly.pdbx_seq_one_letter_code
_entity_poly.pdbx_strand_id
1 'polypeptide(L)'
;EETRRAAAAKLRAEAKARADEDADAKASEEAKQLVAAKAAGTNGSAKKKADDTREVTLVKRTTKWTEDLLDTSEKKEGIANVLPNLGRLLDSDWHGSYEHSPSAKARLFVFVGAGGKGQSYGPWQGVVKRMFPELELIVFEYPGHGRHKVDLVSDAGMLEQEFMQQVVQYKDGFQ
;
A
#
# COMPACT_ATOMS: atom_id res chain seq x y z
N GLU A 1 30.53 23.28 -34.32
CA GLU A 1 29.82 23.30 -33.02
C GLU A 1 29.28 21.91 -32.64
N GLU A 2 28.70 21.20 -33.60
CA GLU A 2 28.16 19.84 -33.45
C GLU A 2 29.17 18.80 -32.91
N THR A 3 30.41 18.83 -33.39
CA THR A 3 31.51 17.95 -32.92
C THR A 3 31.88 18.17 -31.46
N ARG A 4 31.72 19.39 -30.92
CA ARG A 4 31.97 19.69 -29.50
C ARG A 4 30.85 19.17 -28.60
N ARG A 5 29.60 19.17 -29.08
CA ARG A 5 28.45 18.62 -28.33
C ARG A 5 28.53 17.09 -28.24
N ALA A 6 28.94 16.41 -29.30
CA ALA A 6 29.16 14.97 -29.30
C ALA A 6 30.27 14.53 -28.33
N ALA A 7 31.40 15.27 -28.29
CA ALA A 7 32.48 15.00 -27.34
C ALA A 7 32.07 15.20 -25.88
N ALA A 8 31.27 16.24 -25.57
CA ALA A 8 30.78 16.50 -24.23
C ALA A 8 29.77 15.44 -23.74
N ALA A 9 28.93 14.91 -24.63
CA ALA A 9 28.00 13.84 -24.30
C ALA A 9 28.74 12.53 -23.97
N LYS A 10 29.80 12.20 -24.73
CA LYS A 10 30.63 11.01 -24.49
C LYS A 10 31.35 11.07 -23.14
N LEU A 11 31.93 12.22 -22.79
CA LEU A 11 32.58 12.43 -21.49
C LEU A 11 31.62 12.30 -20.31
N ARG A 12 30.37 12.75 -20.44
CA ARG A 12 29.34 12.59 -19.40
C ARG A 12 28.90 11.14 -19.22
N ALA A 13 28.78 10.39 -20.32
CA ALA A 13 28.45 8.97 -20.25
C ALA A 13 29.56 8.15 -19.58
N GLU A 14 30.83 8.42 -19.92
CA GLU A 14 31.98 7.76 -19.30
C GLU A 14 32.13 8.12 -17.81
N ALA A 15 31.85 9.37 -17.42
CA ALA A 15 31.87 9.77 -16.01
C ALA A 15 30.76 9.08 -15.19
N LYS A 16 29.57 8.89 -15.76
CA LYS A 16 28.47 8.19 -15.10
C LYS A 16 28.78 6.70 -14.91
N ALA A 17 29.31 6.05 -15.94
CA ALA A 17 29.69 4.64 -15.86
C ALA A 17 30.73 4.37 -14.75
N ARG A 18 31.73 5.25 -14.60
CA ARG A 18 32.72 5.14 -13.50
C ARG A 18 32.09 5.34 -12.12
N ALA A 19 31.14 6.26 -11.98
CA ALA A 19 30.46 6.50 -10.71
C ALA A 19 29.59 5.30 -10.29
N ASP A 20 28.96 4.62 -11.25
CA ASP A 20 28.15 3.43 -11.00
C ASP A 20 29.05 2.22 -10.62
N GLU A 21 30.23 2.05 -11.24
CA GLU A 21 31.22 1.02 -10.86
C GLU A 21 31.79 1.24 -9.44
N ASP A 22 32.10 2.48 -9.06
CA ASP A 22 32.60 2.81 -7.73
C ASP A 22 31.53 2.59 -6.63
N ALA A 23 30.25 2.79 -6.96
CA ALA A 23 29.14 2.56 -6.03
C ALA A 23 28.94 1.06 -5.75
N ASP A 24 29.03 0.21 -6.78
CA ASP A 24 28.92 -1.24 -6.64
C ASP A 24 30.14 -1.85 -5.90
N ALA A 25 31.34 -1.31 -6.13
CA ALA A 25 32.53 -1.72 -5.40
C ALA A 25 32.40 -1.44 -3.89
N LYS A 26 31.88 -0.27 -3.53
CA LYS A 26 31.68 0.13 -2.13
C LYS A 26 30.60 -0.70 -1.43
N ALA A 27 29.50 -1.00 -2.12
CA ALA A 27 28.43 -1.86 -1.59
C ALA A 27 28.92 -3.30 -1.34
N SER A 28 29.79 -3.83 -2.21
CA SER A 28 30.39 -5.16 -2.08
C SER A 28 31.36 -5.25 -0.89
N GLU A 29 32.11 -4.18 -0.61
CA GLU A 29 33.04 -4.14 0.52
C GLU A 29 32.33 -4.04 1.87
N GLU A 30 31.25 -3.23 1.96
CA GLU A 30 30.41 -3.17 3.16
C GLU A 30 29.72 -4.51 3.45
N ALA A 31 29.26 -5.24 2.42
CA ALA A 31 28.68 -6.56 2.58
C ALA A 31 29.70 -7.59 3.11
N LYS A 32 30.94 -7.55 2.63
CA LYS A 32 32.02 -8.43 3.12
C LYS A 32 32.38 -8.13 4.58
N GLN A 33 32.42 -6.86 4.99
CA GLN A 33 32.68 -6.49 6.39
C GLN A 33 31.57 -6.97 7.34
N LEU A 34 30.29 -6.89 6.91
CA LEU A 34 29.16 -7.40 7.68
C LEU A 34 29.18 -8.93 7.85
N VAL A 35 29.59 -9.67 6.82
CA VAL A 35 29.72 -11.13 6.89
C VAL A 35 30.90 -11.53 7.78
N ALA A 36 32.04 -10.84 7.67
CA ALA A 36 33.21 -11.08 8.52
C ALA A 36 32.92 -10.80 10.01
N ALA A 37 32.21 -9.72 10.32
CA ALA A 37 31.79 -9.39 11.70
C ALA A 37 30.84 -10.45 12.29
N LYS A 38 30.00 -11.08 11.45
CA LYS A 38 29.08 -12.15 11.87
C LYS A 38 29.79 -13.49 12.08
N ALA A 39 30.86 -13.76 11.37
CA ALA A 39 31.68 -14.97 11.52
C ALA A 39 32.63 -14.92 12.73
N ALA A 40 33.02 -13.72 13.20
CA ALA A 40 33.95 -13.52 14.31
C ALA A 40 33.37 -13.75 15.72
N GLY A 41 32.12 -14.20 15.86
CA GLY A 41 31.62 -14.81 17.10
C GLY A 41 31.77 -13.96 18.38
N THR A 42 31.59 -12.64 18.31
CA THR A 42 31.50 -11.80 19.52
C THR A 42 30.07 -11.86 20.09
N ASN A 43 29.83 -12.95 20.82
CA ASN A 43 28.66 -13.09 21.67
C ASN A 43 28.85 -12.25 22.95
N GLY A 44 27.90 -11.37 23.25
CA GLY A 44 27.72 -10.79 24.58
C GLY A 44 27.79 -9.27 24.65
N SER A 45 26.66 -8.65 25.02
CA SER A 45 26.57 -7.36 25.72
C SER A 45 26.41 -6.05 24.93
N ALA A 46 26.47 -6.02 23.60
CA ALA A 46 26.22 -4.78 22.83
C ALA A 46 24.77 -4.62 22.30
N LYS A 47 23.89 -5.61 22.52
CA LYS A 47 22.58 -5.68 21.85
C LYS A 47 21.49 -4.77 22.43
N LYS A 48 21.72 -4.09 23.56
CA LYS A 48 20.70 -3.24 24.20
C LYS A 48 20.73 -1.76 23.79
N LYS A 49 21.82 -1.25 23.19
CA LYS A 49 21.92 0.16 22.75
C LYS A 49 21.63 0.40 21.26
N ALA A 50 21.73 -0.63 20.43
CA ALA A 50 21.46 -0.51 18.99
C ALA A 50 19.96 -0.55 18.65
N ASP A 51 19.13 -1.13 19.53
CA ASP A 51 17.68 -1.25 19.32
C ASP A 51 16.97 0.09 19.58
N ASP A 52 17.30 0.77 20.68
CA ASP A 52 16.78 2.12 21.01
C ASP A 52 17.11 3.17 19.93
N THR A 53 18.25 3.04 19.25
CA THR A 53 18.65 4.04 18.25
C THR A 53 17.92 3.84 16.91
N ARG A 54 17.56 2.59 16.57
CA ARG A 54 16.81 2.27 15.34
C ARG A 54 15.33 2.66 15.45
N GLU A 55 14.69 2.45 16.59
CA GLU A 55 13.32 2.94 16.83
C GLU A 55 13.24 4.48 16.75
N VAL A 56 14.16 5.19 17.37
CA VAL A 56 14.17 6.67 17.37
C VAL A 56 14.39 7.26 15.96
N THR A 57 15.07 6.53 15.07
CA THR A 57 15.31 7.00 13.69
C THR A 57 14.13 6.69 12.77
N LEU A 58 13.41 5.59 13.00
CA LEU A 58 12.22 5.22 12.23
C LEU A 58 11.04 6.15 12.54
N VAL A 59 10.83 6.47 13.83
CA VAL A 59 9.77 7.39 14.30
C VAL A 59 9.96 8.80 13.75
N LYS A 60 11.20 9.29 13.62
CA LYS A 60 11.48 10.62 13.04
C LYS A 60 11.23 10.72 11.54
N ARG A 61 11.29 9.60 10.80
CA ARG A 61 10.98 9.60 9.35
C ARG A 61 9.49 9.58 9.07
N THR A 62 8.70 8.90 9.90
CA THR A 62 7.25 8.83 9.72
C THR A 62 6.57 10.14 10.09
N THR A 63 7.04 10.86 11.12
CA THR A 63 6.47 12.17 11.49
C THR A 63 6.69 13.25 10.44
N LYS A 64 7.84 13.23 9.74
CA LYS A 64 8.14 14.23 8.70
C LYS A 64 7.25 14.08 7.46
N TRP A 65 6.91 12.84 7.08
CA TRP A 65 6.00 12.59 5.97
C TRP A 65 4.58 13.09 6.24
N THR A 66 4.10 12.96 7.48
CA THR A 66 2.79 13.51 7.88
C THR A 66 2.76 15.04 7.89
N GLU A 67 3.86 15.71 8.25
CA GLU A 67 3.94 17.17 8.24
C GLU A 67 3.97 17.72 6.80
N ASP A 68 4.75 17.12 5.90
CA ASP A 68 4.81 17.53 4.48
C ASP A 68 3.47 17.27 3.75
N LEU A 69 2.69 16.26 4.18
CA LEU A 69 1.35 16.00 3.61
C LEU A 69 0.28 16.98 4.10
N LEU A 70 0.46 17.58 5.28
CA LEU A 70 -0.47 18.55 5.85
C LEU A 70 -0.18 19.99 5.38
N ASP A 71 1.08 20.31 5.06
CA ASP A 71 1.53 21.66 4.67
C ASP A 71 1.27 22.00 3.18
N THR A 72 0.86 21.03 2.36
CA THR A 72 0.46 21.29 0.97
C THR A 72 -1.01 21.73 0.82
N SER A 73 -1.73 21.92 1.93
CA SER A 73 -3.16 22.26 1.93
C SER A 73 -3.46 23.76 1.79
N GLU A 74 -2.47 24.64 1.86
CA GLU A 74 -2.71 26.08 1.79
C GLU A 74 -2.42 26.64 0.38
N LYS A 75 -3.44 27.29 -0.20
CA LYS A 75 -3.41 28.18 -1.40
C LYS A 75 -3.70 27.57 -2.78
N LYS A 76 -4.76 26.79 -2.90
CA LYS A 76 -5.63 26.86 -4.10
C LYS A 76 -7.03 27.31 -3.71
N GLU A 77 -7.17 28.61 -3.51
CA GLU A 77 -8.48 29.25 -3.42
C GLU A 77 -9.20 29.09 -4.77
N GLY A 78 -10.41 28.53 -4.78
CA GLY A 78 -11.38 28.80 -5.84
C GLY A 78 -12.10 27.62 -6.47
N ILE A 79 -11.74 26.36 -6.18
CA ILE A 79 -12.60 25.22 -6.52
C ILE A 79 -12.92 24.55 -5.19
N ALA A 80 -14.13 24.81 -4.66
CA ALA A 80 -14.66 23.97 -3.60
C ALA A 80 -14.58 22.52 -4.12
N ASN A 81 -13.67 21.74 -3.55
CA ASN A 81 -13.49 20.32 -3.87
C ASN A 81 -14.72 19.56 -3.36
N VAL A 82 -15.83 19.72 -4.05
CA VAL A 82 -17.04 18.94 -3.83
C VAL A 82 -16.78 17.58 -4.43
N LEU A 83 -16.37 16.65 -3.57
CA LEU A 83 -16.28 15.25 -3.96
C LEU A 83 -17.68 14.76 -4.41
N PRO A 84 -17.76 14.01 -5.53
CA PRO A 84 -19.04 13.50 -6.01
C PRO A 84 -19.63 12.53 -5.00
N ASN A 85 -20.97 12.48 -4.93
CA ASN A 85 -21.66 11.44 -4.19
C ASN A 85 -21.45 10.10 -4.90
N LEU A 86 -21.19 9.06 -4.12
CA LEU A 86 -21.01 7.71 -4.63
C LEU A 86 -22.37 7.03 -4.80
N GLY A 87 -22.57 6.39 -5.94
CA GLY A 87 -23.73 5.52 -6.16
C GLY A 87 -23.66 4.26 -5.29
N ARG A 88 -24.80 3.57 -5.16
CA ARG A 88 -24.84 2.25 -4.51
C ARG A 88 -23.99 1.25 -5.30
N LEU A 89 -23.17 0.46 -4.60
CA LEU A 89 -22.48 -0.68 -5.21
C LEU A 89 -23.50 -1.76 -5.59
N LEU A 90 -23.27 -2.46 -6.69
CA LEU A 90 -24.09 -3.63 -7.00
C LEU A 90 -23.89 -4.69 -5.90
N ASP A 91 -24.96 -5.46 -5.69
CA ASP A 91 -24.90 -6.60 -4.81
C ASP A 91 -23.88 -7.60 -5.37
N SER A 92 -22.94 -8.02 -4.52
CA SER A 92 -21.86 -8.92 -4.85
C SER A 92 -21.67 -9.86 -3.68
N ASP A 93 -21.46 -11.14 -3.97
CA ASP A 93 -21.18 -12.15 -2.95
C ASP A 93 -19.91 -11.78 -2.18
N TRP A 94 -18.94 -11.15 -2.82
CA TRP A 94 -17.71 -10.68 -2.17
C TRP A 94 -17.93 -9.61 -1.09
N HIS A 95 -19.13 -9.03 -0.96
CA HIS A 95 -19.46 -8.11 0.12
C HIS A 95 -19.97 -8.87 1.36
N GLY A 96 -19.07 -9.15 2.30
CA GLY A 96 -19.43 -9.74 3.60
C GLY A 96 -20.26 -8.82 4.48
N SER A 97 -19.99 -7.51 4.39
CA SER A 97 -20.78 -6.46 5.03
C SER A 97 -20.69 -5.17 4.22
N TYR A 98 -21.84 -4.65 3.81
CA TYR A 98 -21.96 -3.38 3.10
C TYR A 98 -23.29 -2.72 3.46
N GLU A 99 -23.24 -1.41 3.73
CA GLU A 99 -24.42 -0.58 3.90
C GLU A 99 -24.23 0.71 3.09
N HIS A 100 -25.14 0.97 2.15
CA HIS A 100 -25.07 2.16 1.31
C HIS A 100 -25.40 3.43 2.09
N SER A 101 -24.60 4.48 1.89
CA SER A 101 -24.84 5.82 2.41
C SER A 101 -24.98 6.82 1.25
N PRO A 102 -26.14 7.47 1.05
CA PRO A 102 -26.34 8.46 -0.02
C PRO A 102 -25.44 9.70 0.09
N SER A 103 -24.89 9.97 1.28
CA SER A 103 -23.95 11.07 1.54
C SER A 103 -22.49 10.66 1.36
N ALA A 104 -22.22 9.41 0.99
CA ALA A 104 -20.87 8.90 0.86
C ALA A 104 -20.10 9.57 -0.27
N LYS A 105 -18.88 9.97 0.04
CA LYS A 105 -17.91 10.59 -0.86
C LYS A 105 -16.70 9.69 -1.08
N ALA A 106 -16.45 8.75 -0.18
CA ALA A 106 -15.37 7.78 -0.28
C ALA A 106 -15.79 6.40 0.25
N ARG A 107 -15.04 5.37 -0.15
CA ARG A 107 -15.23 3.98 0.27
C ARG A 107 -13.97 3.47 0.93
N LEU A 108 -14.15 2.79 2.06
CA LEU A 108 -13.11 2.08 2.79
C LEU A 108 -13.30 0.59 2.58
N PHE A 109 -12.38 -0.03 1.85
CA PHE A 109 -12.37 -1.47 1.63
C PHE A 109 -11.54 -2.16 2.72
N VAL A 110 -12.15 -3.13 3.39
CA VAL A 110 -11.50 -3.93 4.43
C VAL A 110 -11.37 -5.37 3.98
N PHE A 111 -10.13 -5.83 3.89
CA PHE A 111 -9.78 -7.22 3.63
C PHE A 111 -9.54 -7.92 4.96
N VAL A 112 -10.35 -8.94 5.25
CA VAL A 112 -10.26 -9.66 6.52
C VAL A 112 -9.07 -10.60 6.54
N GLY A 113 -8.43 -10.77 7.69
CA GLY A 113 -7.38 -11.78 7.87
C GLY A 113 -7.92 -13.21 7.77
N ALA A 114 -7.03 -14.19 7.69
CA ALA A 114 -7.40 -15.61 7.66
C ALA A 114 -8.33 -15.99 8.82
N GLY A 115 -9.46 -16.62 8.51
CA GLY A 115 -10.49 -17.01 9.48
C GLY A 115 -11.44 -15.87 9.90
N GLY A 116 -11.17 -14.63 9.48
CA GLY A 116 -12.06 -13.50 9.65
C GLY A 116 -13.33 -13.65 8.82
N LYS A 117 -14.42 -13.08 9.32
CA LYS A 117 -15.72 -13.03 8.64
C LYS A 117 -16.18 -11.58 8.57
N GLY A 118 -16.69 -11.14 7.43
CA GLY A 118 -17.16 -9.78 7.23
C GLY A 118 -18.26 -9.38 8.20
N GLN A 119 -19.12 -10.33 8.61
CA GLN A 119 -20.15 -10.09 9.64
C GLN A 119 -19.61 -9.60 10.99
N SER A 120 -18.35 -9.90 11.32
CA SER A 120 -17.71 -9.46 12.56
C SER A 120 -17.52 -7.94 12.61
N TYR A 121 -17.63 -7.26 11.47
CA TYR A 121 -17.51 -5.81 11.34
C TYR A 121 -18.86 -5.07 11.41
N GLY A 122 -19.96 -5.77 11.72
CA GLY A 122 -21.27 -5.13 11.93
C GLY A 122 -21.25 -3.94 12.89
N PRO A 123 -20.58 -4.02 14.07
CA PRO A 123 -20.44 -2.85 14.95
C PRO A 123 -19.73 -1.66 14.30
N TRP A 124 -18.73 -1.93 13.45
CA TRP A 124 -18.00 -0.89 12.73
C TRP A 124 -18.85 -0.19 11.67
N GLN A 125 -19.77 -0.90 11.01
CA GLN A 125 -20.73 -0.27 10.10
C GLN A 125 -21.53 0.83 10.80
N GLY A 126 -22.07 0.52 11.99
CA GLY A 126 -22.83 1.49 12.78
C GLY A 126 -21.98 2.69 13.24
N VAL A 127 -20.70 2.45 13.58
CA VAL A 127 -19.76 3.52 13.96
C VAL A 127 -19.44 4.42 12.78
N VAL A 128 -19.07 3.85 11.63
CA VAL A 128 -18.73 4.60 10.41
C VAL A 128 -19.93 5.40 9.94
N LYS A 129 -21.11 4.77 9.81
CA LYS A 129 -22.34 5.45 9.38
C LYS A 129 -22.71 6.64 10.27
N ARG A 130 -22.50 6.54 11.59
CA ARG A 130 -22.85 7.59 12.55
C ARG A 130 -21.82 8.71 12.62
N MET A 131 -20.53 8.37 12.66
CA MET A 131 -19.45 9.34 12.90
C MET A 131 -18.85 9.90 11.61
N PHE A 132 -18.92 9.15 10.52
CA PHE A 132 -18.34 9.48 9.22
C PHE A 132 -19.34 9.14 8.09
N PRO A 133 -20.50 9.82 8.03
CA PRO A 133 -21.55 9.52 7.04
C PRO A 133 -21.10 9.71 5.57
N GLU A 134 -20.01 10.43 5.35
CA GLU A 134 -19.32 10.58 4.07
C GLU A 134 -18.46 9.37 3.68
N LEU A 135 -18.31 8.37 4.55
CA LEU A 135 -17.59 7.13 4.28
C LEU A 135 -18.54 5.94 4.21
N GLU A 136 -18.32 5.08 3.23
CA GLU A 136 -18.88 3.73 3.19
C GLU A 136 -17.83 2.72 3.60
N LEU A 137 -18.19 1.81 4.51
CA LEU A 137 -17.35 0.67 4.85
C LEU A 137 -17.81 -0.56 4.04
N ILE A 138 -16.90 -1.13 3.26
CA ILE A 138 -17.12 -2.37 2.52
C ILE A 138 -16.15 -3.41 3.04
N VAL A 139 -16.70 -4.49 3.61
CA VAL A 139 -15.90 -5.58 4.14
C VAL A 139 -15.99 -6.75 3.20
N PHE A 140 -14.83 -7.20 2.74
CA PHE A 140 -14.71 -8.28 1.78
C PHE A 140 -14.90 -9.63 2.48
N GLU A 141 -15.68 -10.53 1.87
CA GLU A 141 -15.82 -11.93 2.30
C GLU A 141 -15.19 -12.85 1.26
N TYR A 142 -14.25 -13.68 1.71
CA TYR A 142 -13.65 -14.69 0.85
C TYR A 142 -14.57 -15.92 0.73
N PRO A 143 -14.55 -16.63 -0.41
CA PRO A 143 -15.16 -17.94 -0.55
C PRO A 143 -14.68 -18.91 0.54
N GLY A 144 -15.60 -19.72 1.05
CA GLY A 144 -15.38 -20.59 2.21
C GLY A 144 -15.64 -19.91 3.57
N HIS A 145 -15.80 -18.59 3.63
CA HIS A 145 -16.05 -17.84 4.87
C HIS A 145 -17.50 -17.35 4.98
N GLY A 146 -17.90 -17.03 6.22
CA GLY A 146 -19.19 -16.37 6.50
C GLY A 146 -20.41 -17.08 5.91
N ARG A 147 -21.01 -16.46 4.89
CA ARG A 147 -22.18 -16.97 4.15
C ARG A 147 -21.79 -17.91 2.99
N HIS A 148 -20.53 -17.91 2.56
CA HIS A 148 -20.02 -18.67 1.40
C HIS A 148 -19.47 -20.05 1.80
N LYS A 149 -20.22 -20.80 2.60
CA LYS A 149 -19.71 -22.06 3.17
C LYS A 149 -19.48 -23.18 2.17
N VAL A 150 -19.98 -23.05 0.94
CA VAL A 150 -20.00 -24.14 -0.06
C VAL A 150 -18.88 -23.98 -1.10
N ASP A 151 -18.31 -22.78 -1.27
CA ASP A 151 -17.25 -22.49 -2.24
C ASP A 151 -15.86 -22.58 -1.61
N LEU A 152 -15.48 -23.79 -1.23
CA LEU A 152 -14.08 -24.07 -0.89
C LEU A 152 -13.27 -24.14 -2.18
N VAL A 153 -12.70 -23.02 -2.58
CA VAL A 153 -11.69 -23.01 -3.64
C VAL A 153 -10.38 -23.51 -3.02
N SER A 154 -9.95 -24.70 -3.41
CA SER A 154 -8.71 -25.32 -2.91
C SER A 154 -7.44 -24.69 -3.46
N ASP A 155 -7.55 -23.84 -4.50
CA ASP A 155 -6.44 -23.19 -5.19
C ASP A 155 -6.64 -21.66 -5.24
N ALA A 156 -5.73 -20.92 -4.60
CA ALA A 156 -5.74 -19.46 -4.60
C ALA A 156 -5.58 -18.85 -6.00
N GLY A 157 -4.92 -19.53 -6.93
CA GLY A 157 -4.78 -19.07 -8.31
C GLY A 157 -6.10 -19.11 -9.08
N MET A 158 -6.96 -20.10 -8.81
CA MET A 158 -8.30 -20.16 -9.38
C MET A 158 -9.18 -19.01 -8.86
N LEU A 159 -9.05 -18.70 -7.57
CA LEU A 159 -9.77 -17.60 -6.93
C LEU A 159 -9.39 -16.25 -7.56
N GLU A 160 -8.10 -16.01 -7.81
CA GLU A 160 -7.61 -14.81 -8.48
C GLU A 160 -8.16 -14.71 -9.91
N GLN A 161 -8.15 -15.82 -10.67
CA GLN A 161 -8.70 -15.84 -12.02
C GLN A 161 -10.19 -15.56 -12.06
N GLU A 162 -10.97 -16.15 -11.15
CA GLU A 162 -12.41 -15.92 -11.06
C GLU A 162 -12.72 -14.46 -10.72
N PHE A 163 -12.01 -13.90 -9.73
CA PHE A 163 -12.12 -12.49 -9.39
C PHE A 163 -11.81 -11.59 -10.60
N MET A 164 -10.71 -11.85 -11.32
CA MET A 164 -10.34 -11.07 -12.50
C MET A 164 -11.35 -11.22 -13.64
N GLN A 165 -11.93 -12.40 -13.85
CA GLN A 165 -13.00 -12.61 -14.84
C GLN A 165 -14.24 -11.80 -14.50
N GLN A 166 -14.68 -11.82 -13.24
CA GLN A 166 -15.83 -11.03 -12.79
C GLN A 166 -15.57 -9.53 -12.98
N VAL A 167 -14.37 -9.04 -12.64
CA VAL A 167 -14.00 -7.63 -12.84
C VAL A 167 -13.98 -7.24 -14.33
N VAL A 168 -13.45 -8.09 -15.20
CA VAL A 168 -13.38 -7.81 -16.65
C VAL A 168 -14.78 -7.82 -17.28
N GLN A 169 -15.62 -8.82 -16.98
CA GLN A 169 -17.01 -8.85 -17.46
C GLN A 169 -17.80 -7.62 -17.02
N TYR A 170 -17.49 -7.11 -15.83
CA TYR A 170 -18.11 -5.90 -15.30
C TYR A 170 -17.73 -4.62 -16.05
N LYS A 171 -16.52 -4.56 -16.62
CA LYS A 171 -16.04 -3.42 -17.40
C LYS A 171 -16.77 -3.29 -18.74
N ASP A 172 -17.18 -4.43 -19.31
CA ASP A 172 -17.86 -4.48 -20.63
C ASP A 172 -19.38 -4.34 -20.53
N GLY A 173 -19.96 -4.43 -19.32
CA GLY A 173 -21.40 -4.29 -19.04
C GLY A 173 -21.86 -2.87 -18.68
N PHE A 174 -20.97 -1.87 -18.66
CA PHE A 174 -21.33 -0.46 -18.47
C PHE A 174 -21.69 0.17 -19.83
N GLN A 175 -22.94 0.00 -20.27
CA GLN A 175 -23.62 0.87 -21.23
C GLN A 175 -24.80 1.56 -20.56
#